data_AF-A0A2D9FX53-F1
#
_entry.id   AF-A0A2D9FX53-F1
#
_cell.length_a   1.000
_cell.length_b   1.000
_cell.length_c   1.000
_cell.angle_alpha   90.00
_cell.angle_beta   90.00
_cell.angle_gamma   90.00
#
_symmetry.space_group_name_H-M   'P 1'
#
loop_
_entity.id
_entity.type
_entity.pdbx_description
1 polymer ?
#
loop_
_entity_poly.entity_id
_entity_poly.type
_entity_poly.pdbx_seq_one_letter_code
_entity_poly.pdbx_strand_id
1 'polypeptide(L)'
;MLPSFRKNLKYILPVVILIMVFGLILSRVYTPDPGIPEPEIRIHSDEAKDHIGKAAEVCGMTASVRFIPEIGGAPTFINFGLPDPNQTFTAVIWGENRSKWESSPESIYPEQEICVNGRIESHEGTPQIEVRNPEQIRLN
;
A
#
# COMPACT_ATOMS: atom_id res chain seq x y z
N MET A 1 -43.67 -5.67 42.08
CA MET A 1 -42.84 -4.81 41.21
C MET A 1 -42.06 -5.62 40.16
N LEU A 2 -42.70 -6.59 39.46
CA LEU A 2 -42.04 -7.52 38.53
C LEU A 2 -42.78 -7.88 37.20
N PRO A 3 -44.03 -7.45 36.88
CA PRO A 3 -44.66 -7.85 35.62
C PRO A 3 -44.33 -6.96 34.40
N SER A 4 -43.87 -5.73 34.60
CA SER A 4 -43.50 -4.80 33.51
C SER A 4 -42.19 -5.21 32.83
N PHE A 5 -41.20 -5.66 33.61
CA PHE A 5 -39.86 -6.02 33.12
C PHE A 5 -39.87 -7.18 32.12
N ARG A 6 -40.74 -8.18 32.35
CA ARG A 6 -40.88 -9.37 31.50
C ARG A 6 -41.53 -9.10 30.15
N LYS A 7 -42.35 -8.04 30.04
CA LYS A 7 -42.95 -7.61 28.76
C LYS A 7 -41.90 -6.95 27.87
N ASN A 8 -41.08 -6.05 28.43
CA ASN A 8 -40.03 -5.38 27.69
C ASN A 8 -38.92 -6.35 27.26
N LEU A 9 -38.60 -7.35 28.09
CA LEU A 9 -37.59 -8.38 27.79
C LEU A 9 -37.88 -9.16 26.48
N LYS A 10 -39.16 -9.40 26.16
CA LYS A 10 -39.56 -10.06 24.91
C LYS A 10 -39.27 -9.25 23.66
N TYR A 11 -39.20 -7.92 23.77
CA TYR A 11 -38.86 -7.02 22.68
C TYR A 11 -37.36 -6.67 22.66
N ILE A 12 -36.72 -6.62 23.83
CA ILE A 12 -35.28 -6.35 23.96
C ILE A 12 -34.45 -7.51 23.40
N LEU A 13 -34.82 -8.76 23.70
CA LEU A 13 -34.05 -9.93 23.28
C LEU A 13 -33.87 -10.05 21.74
N PRO A 14 -34.92 -9.94 20.90
CA PRO A 14 -34.75 -10.01 19.45
C PRO A 14 -33.97 -8.81 18.89
N VAL A 15 -34.12 -7.61 19.48
CA VAL A 15 -33.34 -6.42 19.07
C VAL A 15 -31.86 -6.60 19.37
N VAL A 16 -31.52 -7.13 20.55
CA VAL A 16 -30.14 -7.44 20.92
C VAL A 16 -29.55 -8.52 20.02
N ILE A 17 -30.32 -9.55 19.68
CA ILE A 17 -29.91 -10.58 18.71
C ILE A 17 -29.67 -9.94 17.34
N LEU A 18 -30.56 -9.06 16.88
CA LEU A 18 -30.41 -8.36 15.60
C LEU A 18 -29.14 -7.49 15.57
N ILE A 19 -28.86 -6.74 16.65
CA ILE A 19 -27.66 -5.92 16.77
C ILE A 19 -26.40 -6.81 16.77
N MET A 20 -26.41 -7.94 17.48
CA MET A 20 -25.27 -8.86 17.49
C MET A 20 -25.04 -9.50 16.11
N VAL A 21 -26.11 -9.93 15.42
CA VAL A 21 -26.01 -10.48 14.07
C VAL A 21 -25.50 -9.42 13.09
N PHE A 22 -26.00 -8.19 13.18
CA PHE A 22 -25.54 -7.07 12.36
C PHE A 22 -24.06 -6.74 12.65
N GLY A 23 -23.66 -6.73 13.92
CA GLY A 23 -22.26 -6.54 14.31
C GLY A 23 -21.32 -7.63 13.79
N LEU A 24 -21.75 -8.90 13.81
CA LEU A 24 -20.99 -10.02 13.25
C LEU A 24 -20.88 -9.96 11.71
N ILE A 25 -21.93 -9.48 11.04
CA ILE A 25 -21.89 -9.24 9.59
C ILE A 25 -20.93 -8.09 9.30
N LEU A 26 -21.05 -6.96 10.01
CA LEU A 26 -20.17 -5.81 9.85
C LEU A 26 -18.71 -6.14 10.16
N SER A 27 -18.41 -7.00 11.14
CA SER A 27 -17.03 -7.39 11.45
C SER A 27 -16.36 -8.21 10.34
N ARG A 28 -17.16 -8.86 9.48
CA ARG A 28 -16.67 -9.59 8.31
C ARG A 28 -16.50 -8.69 7.09
N VAL A 29 -17.22 -7.58 7.06
CA VAL A 29 -17.18 -6.59 5.97
C VAL A 29 -16.14 -5.50 6.24
N TYR A 30 -15.89 -5.15 7.50
CA TYR A 30 -14.90 -4.16 7.88
C TYR A 30 -13.51 -4.78 7.97
N THR A 31 -12.76 -4.74 6.86
CA THR A 31 -11.30 -4.85 6.89
C THR A 31 -10.75 -3.44 7.05
N PRO A 32 -10.07 -3.08 8.15
CA PRO A 32 -9.35 -1.82 8.20
C PRO A 32 -8.32 -1.83 7.07
N ASP A 33 -8.28 -0.75 6.28
CA ASP A 33 -7.23 -0.54 5.30
C ASP A 33 -5.89 -0.67 6.05
N PRO A 34 -5.03 -1.64 5.71
CA PRO A 34 -3.70 -1.70 6.30
C PRO A 34 -2.98 -0.45 5.79
N GLY A 35 -3.08 0.64 6.57
CA GLY A 35 -2.47 1.91 6.24
C GLY A 35 -0.99 1.73 5.93
N ILE A 36 -0.39 2.75 5.31
CA ILE A 36 1.03 2.73 4.98
C ILE A 36 1.82 2.35 6.24
N PRO A 37 2.60 1.24 6.22
CA PRO A 37 3.34 0.81 7.40
C PRO A 37 4.26 1.94 7.83
N GLU A 38 4.30 2.22 9.14
CA GLU A 38 5.24 3.19 9.69
C GLU A 38 6.67 2.74 9.35
N PRO A 39 7.47 3.56 8.67
CA PRO A 39 8.80 3.15 8.25
C PRO A 39 9.69 2.97 9.48
N GLU A 40 10.30 1.79 9.63
CA GLU A 40 11.25 1.51 10.72
C GLU A 40 12.57 2.25 10.50
N ILE A 41 12.89 2.52 9.23
CA ILE A 41 14.15 3.14 8.81
C ILE A 41 13.94 3.97 7.55
N ARG A 42 14.71 5.05 7.41
CA ARG A 42 14.87 5.80 6.16
C ARG A 42 16.28 5.54 5.62
N ILE A 43 16.39 5.11 4.36
CA ILE A 43 17.66 4.71 3.73
C ILE A 43 17.74 5.21 2.29
N HIS A 44 18.96 5.25 1.74
CA HIS A 44 19.14 5.51 0.32
C HIS A 44 18.93 4.23 -0.51
N SER A 45 18.59 4.39 -1.78
CA SER A 45 18.23 3.28 -2.69
C SER A 45 19.33 2.22 -2.86
N ASP A 46 20.60 2.58 -2.72
CA ASP A 46 21.75 1.65 -2.79
C ASP A 46 21.88 0.75 -1.56
N GLU A 47 21.34 1.17 -0.40
CA GLU A 47 21.29 0.39 0.83
C GLU A 47 20.11 -0.60 0.86
N ALA A 48 19.11 -0.44 -0.02
CA ALA A 48 17.85 -1.18 0.05
C ALA A 48 18.02 -2.71 0.03
N LYS A 49 19.04 -3.21 -0.67
CA LYS A 49 19.33 -4.65 -0.77
C LYS A 49 19.63 -5.29 0.59
N ASP A 50 20.28 -4.57 1.49
CA ASP A 50 20.64 -5.07 2.83
C ASP A 50 19.47 -5.00 3.82
N HIS A 51 18.34 -4.40 3.41
CA HIS A 51 17.16 -4.16 4.24
C HIS A 51 15.89 -4.88 3.73
N ILE A 52 16.04 -5.86 2.83
CA ILE A 52 14.94 -6.71 2.36
C ILE A 52 14.19 -7.33 3.56
N GLY A 53 12.87 -7.27 3.51
CA GLY A 53 11.95 -7.73 4.53
C GLY A 53 11.58 -6.68 5.56
N LYS A 54 12.24 -5.51 5.63
CA LYS A 54 11.91 -4.43 6.58
C LYS A 54 10.93 -3.42 5.98
N ALA A 55 10.15 -2.76 6.84
CA ALA A 55 9.40 -1.56 6.46
C ALA A 55 10.33 -0.35 6.45
N ALA A 56 10.43 0.36 5.33
CA ALA A 56 11.37 1.45 5.16
C ALA A 56 10.80 2.59 4.30
N GLU A 57 11.40 3.77 4.44
CA GLU A 57 11.33 4.88 3.50
C GLU A 57 12.61 4.86 2.65
N VAL A 58 12.51 4.41 1.40
CA VAL A 58 13.64 4.31 0.47
C VAL A 58 13.67 5.55 -0.42
N CYS A 59 14.73 6.34 -0.31
CA CYS A 59 14.89 7.58 -1.07
C CYS A 59 15.95 7.45 -2.18
N GLY A 60 15.77 8.18 -3.27
CA GLY A 60 16.80 8.34 -4.29
C GLY A 60 16.29 8.97 -5.58
N MET A 61 17.23 9.21 -6.50
CA MET A 61 16.94 9.79 -7.81
C MET A 61 16.31 8.76 -8.73
N THR A 62 15.18 9.09 -9.33
CA THR A 62 14.55 8.27 -10.36
C THR A 62 15.36 8.33 -11.65
N ALA A 63 15.81 7.18 -12.13
CA ALA A 63 16.52 7.04 -13.40
C ALA A 63 15.59 6.72 -14.57
N SER A 64 14.44 6.07 -14.31
CA SER A 64 13.41 5.84 -15.34
C SER A 64 12.05 5.58 -14.73
N VAL A 65 10.99 5.98 -15.45
CA VAL A 65 9.60 5.66 -15.13
C VAL A 65 8.94 5.07 -16.37
N ARG A 66 8.46 3.84 -16.30
CA ARG A 66 7.93 3.12 -17.47
C ARG A 66 6.70 2.29 -17.12
N PHE A 67 5.61 2.55 -17.82
CA PHE A 67 4.44 1.67 -17.85
C PHE A 67 4.60 0.61 -18.94
N ILE A 68 4.33 -0.65 -18.60
CA ILE A 68 4.45 -1.79 -19.51
C ILE A 68 3.14 -2.59 -19.51
N PRO A 69 2.15 -2.22 -20.35
CA PRO A 69 0.84 -2.87 -20.36
C PRO A 69 0.87 -4.32 -20.85
N GLU A 70 1.93 -4.74 -21.55
CA GLU A 70 2.08 -6.10 -22.08
C GLU A 70 2.47 -7.12 -21.00
N ILE A 71 3.00 -6.67 -19.87
CA ILE A 71 3.31 -7.54 -18.72
C ILE A 71 2.05 -7.76 -17.90
N GLY A 72 1.86 -9.00 -17.41
CA GLY A 72 0.73 -9.35 -16.55
C GLY A 72 0.59 -8.37 -15.37
N GLY A 73 -0.61 -7.85 -15.16
CA GLY A 73 -0.88 -6.83 -14.14
C GLY A 73 -0.56 -5.39 -14.58
N ALA A 74 -0.08 -5.17 -15.80
CA ALA A 74 0.22 -3.87 -16.40
C ALA A 74 0.99 -2.92 -15.43
N PRO A 75 2.19 -3.31 -14.98
CA PRO A 75 2.94 -2.56 -13.99
C PRO A 75 3.50 -1.26 -14.55
N THR A 76 3.70 -0.32 -13.64
CA THR A 76 4.56 0.86 -13.84
C THR A 76 5.76 0.73 -12.93
N PHE A 77 6.95 0.75 -13.52
CA PHE A 77 8.21 0.69 -12.79
C PHE A 77 8.80 2.09 -12.67
N ILE A 78 9.16 2.48 -11.45
CA ILE A 78 9.97 3.65 -11.13
C ILE A 78 11.31 3.11 -10.62
N ASN A 79 12.35 3.22 -11.44
CA ASN A 79 13.67 2.67 -11.14
C ASN A 79 14.62 3.76 -10.65
N PHE A 80 15.39 3.44 -9.62
CA PHE A 80 16.27 4.37 -8.91
C PHE A 80 17.73 4.13 -9.28
N GLY A 81 18.53 5.19 -9.22
CA GLY A 81 19.97 5.16 -9.47
C GLY A 81 20.32 5.00 -10.94
N LEU A 82 20.12 3.80 -11.50
CA LEU A 82 20.35 3.48 -12.91
C LEU A 82 19.05 2.99 -13.56
N PRO A 83 18.91 3.12 -14.89
CA PRO A 83 17.78 2.54 -15.60
C PRO A 83 17.85 1.01 -15.60
N ASP A 84 16.72 0.40 -15.96
CA ASP A 84 16.62 -1.05 -16.20
C ASP A 84 17.72 -1.57 -17.14
N PRO A 85 18.36 -2.73 -16.86
CA PRO A 85 18.14 -3.65 -15.72
C PRO A 85 19.14 -3.48 -14.56
N ASN A 86 19.79 -2.30 -14.44
CA ASN A 86 20.89 -2.09 -13.48
C ASN A 86 20.52 -1.21 -12.28
N GLN A 87 19.23 -0.95 -12.08
CA GLN A 87 18.71 -0.14 -11.00
C GLN A 87 19.09 -0.68 -9.62
N THR A 88 19.27 0.22 -8.66
CA THR A 88 19.55 -0.15 -7.27
C THR A 88 18.28 -0.54 -6.53
N PHE A 89 17.13 0.01 -6.94
CA PHE A 89 15.82 -0.19 -6.33
C PHE A 89 14.70 0.10 -7.34
N THR A 90 13.56 -0.56 -7.17
CA THR A 90 12.35 -0.35 -7.98
C THR A 90 11.13 -0.07 -7.10
N ALA A 91 10.42 1.01 -7.36
CA ALA A 91 9.04 1.15 -6.90
C ALA A 91 8.09 0.66 -8.00
N VAL A 92 7.20 -0.28 -7.68
CA VAL A 92 6.27 -0.87 -8.64
C VAL A 92 4.84 -0.48 -8.32
N ILE A 93 4.15 0.13 -9.30
CA ILE A 93 2.72 0.44 -9.23
C ILE A 93 1.99 -0.54 -10.15
N TRP A 94 1.24 -1.48 -9.60
CA TRP A 94 0.40 -2.39 -10.39
C TRP A 94 -0.75 -1.64 -11.07
N GLY A 95 -1.16 -2.09 -12.25
CA GLY A 95 -2.18 -1.44 -13.07
C GLY A 95 -3.52 -1.25 -12.36
N GLU A 96 -3.88 -2.15 -11.45
CA GLU A 96 -5.08 -2.05 -10.61
C GLU A 96 -5.06 -0.83 -9.66
N ASN A 97 -3.87 -0.35 -9.28
CA ASN A 97 -3.69 0.81 -8.41
C ASN A 97 -3.44 2.10 -9.19
N ARG A 98 -2.98 2.00 -10.44
CA ARG A 98 -2.53 3.13 -11.26
C ARG A 98 -3.57 4.24 -11.44
N SER A 99 -4.86 3.90 -11.45
CA SER A 99 -5.97 4.87 -11.56
C SER A 99 -6.13 5.79 -10.36
N LYS A 100 -5.44 5.53 -9.24
CA LYS A 100 -5.46 6.37 -8.05
C LYS A 100 -4.63 7.65 -8.21
N TRP A 101 -3.80 7.75 -9.24
CA TRP A 101 -3.04 8.96 -9.54
C TRP A 101 -3.87 9.91 -10.40
N GLU A 102 -3.85 11.21 -10.07
CA GLU A 102 -4.51 12.25 -10.88
C GLU A 102 -3.87 12.44 -12.27
N SER A 103 -2.58 12.11 -12.40
CA SER A 103 -1.80 12.18 -13.64
C SER A 103 -0.90 10.95 -13.74
N SER A 104 -0.43 10.59 -14.94
CA SER A 104 0.39 9.38 -15.07
C SER A 104 1.68 9.50 -14.25
N PRO A 105 2.09 8.44 -13.52
CA PRO A 105 3.39 8.38 -12.85
C PRO A 105 4.57 8.80 -13.74
N GLU A 106 4.53 8.46 -15.04
CA GLU A 106 5.53 8.82 -16.06
C GLU A 106 5.59 10.33 -16.34
N SER A 107 4.58 11.10 -15.97
CA SER A 107 4.62 12.57 -16.03
C SER A 107 5.05 13.20 -14.70
N ILE A 108 4.86 12.49 -13.59
CA ILE A 108 5.03 13.05 -12.24
C ILE A 108 6.43 12.79 -11.71
N TYR A 109 7.00 11.60 -11.93
CA TYR A 109 8.21 11.16 -11.23
C TYR A 109 9.52 11.12 -12.02
N PRO A 110 9.61 11.30 -13.36
CA PRO A 110 10.91 11.29 -14.02
C PRO A 110 11.87 12.36 -13.47
N GLU A 111 13.15 11.99 -13.44
CA GLU A 111 14.28 12.87 -13.09
C GLU A 111 14.08 13.64 -11.77
N GLN A 112 13.45 13.01 -10.78
CA GLN A 112 13.20 13.60 -9.46
C GLN A 112 13.78 12.74 -8.35
N GLU A 113 14.14 13.41 -7.26
CA GLU A 113 14.44 12.73 -6.00
C GLU A 113 13.13 12.50 -5.25
N ILE A 114 12.80 11.24 -5.00
CA ILE A 114 11.57 10.85 -4.31
C ILE A 114 11.90 9.84 -3.20
N CYS A 115 10.99 9.70 -2.25
CA CYS A 115 11.04 8.70 -1.19
C CYS A 115 9.81 7.80 -1.26
N VAL A 116 10.01 6.49 -1.12
CA VAL A 116 8.97 5.47 -1.26
C VAL A 116 8.85 4.68 0.04
N ASN A 117 7.64 4.67 0.61
CA ASN A 117 7.32 4.00 1.86
C ASN A 117 6.69 2.63 1.60
N GLY A 118 7.21 1.61 2.27
CA GLY A 118 6.64 0.26 2.22
C GLY A 118 7.60 -0.80 2.73
N ARG A 119 7.20 -2.07 2.57
CA ARG A 119 8.07 -3.20 2.87
C ARG A 119 8.97 -3.47 1.68
N ILE A 120 10.28 -3.55 1.92
CA ILE A 120 11.24 -3.91 0.87
C ILE A 120 11.12 -5.42 0.59
N GLU A 121 10.86 -5.78 -0.65
CA GLU A 121 10.80 -7.15 -1.14
C GLU A 121 11.92 -7.37 -2.17
N SER A 122 12.27 -8.64 -2.42
CA SER A 122 13.20 -8.99 -3.50
C SER A 122 12.42 -9.51 -4.70
N HIS A 123 12.69 -8.96 -5.88
CA HIS A 123 12.19 -9.47 -7.15
C HIS A 123 13.37 -9.69 -8.10
N GLU A 124 13.62 -10.94 -8.47
CA GLU A 124 14.75 -11.34 -9.33
C GLU A 124 16.12 -10.80 -8.89
N GLY A 125 16.31 -10.59 -7.57
CA GLY A 125 17.54 -10.09 -6.99
C GLY A 125 17.62 -8.56 -6.84
N THR A 126 16.63 -7.82 -7.34
CA THR A 126 16.48 -6.37 -7.17
C THR A 126 15.54 -6.07 -6.00
N PRO A 127 15.90 -5.17 -5.07
CA PRO A 127 14.99 -4.75 -4.00
C PRO A 127 13.89 -3.84 -4.57
N GLN A 128 12.66 -4.03 -4.11
CA GLN A 128 11.50 -3.27 -4.57
C GLN A 128 10.50 -2.97 -3.45
N ILE A 129 9.66 -1.95 -3.67
CA ILE A 129 8.44 -1.71 -2.88
C ILE A 129 7.23 -1.68 -3.83
N GLU A 130 6.18 -2.41 -3.48
CA GLU A 130 4.87 -2.24 -4.11
C GLU A 130 4.18 -0.97 -3.60
N VAL A 131 3.84 -0.09 -4.54
CA VAL A 131 3.16 1.17 -4.30
C VAL A 131 1.69 1.01 -4.69
N ARG A 132 0.83 0.95 -3.68
CA ARG A 132 -0.61 0.77 -3.83
C ARG A 132 -1.38 2.08 -3.81
N ASN A 133 -0.83 3.12 -3.18
CA ASN A 133 -1.45 4.44 -3.08
C ASN A 133 -0.42 5.56 -3.31
N PRO A 134 -0.81 6.71 -3.90
CA PRO A 134 0.09 7.84 -4.13
C PRO A 134 0.81 8.36 -2.88
N GLU A 135 0.17 8.27 -1.70
CA GLU A 135 0.70 8.75 -0.42
C GLU A 135 1.95 7.97 0.06
N GLN A 136 2.23 6.80 -0.53
CA GLN A 136 3.48 6.09 -0.29
C GLN A 136 4.69 6.79 -0.93
N ILE A 137 4.47 7.71 -1.87
CA ILE A 137 5.53 8.44 -2.55
C ILE A 137 5.53 9.90 -2.10
N ARG A 138 6.69 10.38 -1.63
CA ARG A 138 6.92 11.79 -1.31
C ARG A 138 7.97 12.37 -2.26
N LEU A 139 7.71 13.55 -2.80
CA LEU A 139 8.72 14.37 -3.47
C LEU A 139 9.65 14.98 -2.40
N ASN A 140 10.96 14.98 -2.64
CA ASN A 140 11.97 15.58 -1.75
C ASN A 140 12.34 17.00 -2.19
#